data_AF-A0A0S9BT29-F1
#
_entry.id   AF-A0A0S9BT29-F1
#
_cell.length_a   1.000
_cell.length_b   1.000
_cell.length_c   1.000
_cell.angle_alpha   90.00
_cell.angle_beta   90.00
_cell.angle_gamma   90.00
#
_symmetry.space_group_name_H-M   'P 1'
#
loop_
_entity.id
_entity.type
_entity.pdbx_description
1 polymer ?
#
loop_
_entity_poly.entity_id
_entity_poly.type
_entity_poly.pdbx_seq_one_letter_code
_entity_poly.pdbx_strand_id
1 'polypeptide(L)'
;MSPADPAGREPAAPRPGPTEPGPAVSGRAESGTSQWYRHFGAVDAPGNSACYAEWSVGIADDPELLRRIDEWPHNKRQPLLMLAAARFLGAQISPYPDFRAFLDAHWEDVSRIVLTRATQTNEAGRCATLLPSLAQIAAAGGRPLALLEVGASAGLNLFPERYGYEYDAGPGLTRLDPAGAAPGSYPVLGCAVTGPVPLPAALPPVVWRAGIDLNPLDVRNPDDVAWLEALIWPEQDFRRERLRRAIAVARADPPLLVAGDLNDRFLDLAAQAPSDAILVVFHSAVLAYLDAAARDRFRAAMARLAVDTGCHWLSNEGHTVILQADGSSVVPEMDDERLRGRFLLLHNGKPVAITGPHGQSLEWL
;
A
#
# COMPACT_ATOMS: atom_id res chain seq x y z
N MET A 1 -84.97 8.62 29.80
CA MET A 1 -83.59 8.48 29.27
C MET A 1 -82.87 7.48 30.15
N SER A 2 -82.71 6.25 29.67
CA SER A 2 -82.02 5.14 30.36
C SER A 2 -80.55 5.06 29.91
N PRO A 3 -79.68 4.28 30.59
CA PRO A 3 -79.69 3.88 32.00
C PRO A 3 -78.27 3.91 32.65
N ALA A 4 -78.23 3.38 33.88
CA ALA A 4 -77.13 3.22 34.81
C ALA A 4 -76.08 2.14 34.44
N ASP A 5 -74.98 2.18 35.23
CA ASP A 5 -73.85 1.26 35.51
C ASP A 5 -74.09 -0.24 35.28
N PRO A 6 -73.07 -1.09 34.93
CA PRO A 6 -72.23 -1.72 35.99
C PRO A 6 -70.79 -2.25 35.61
N ALA A 7 -69.97 -2.41 36.66
CA ALA A 7 -68.94 -3.43 37.01
C ALA A 7 -68.30 -4.44 36.00
N GLY A 8 -66.96 -4.64 36.13
CA GLY A 8 -66.32 -5.97 36.21
C GLY A 8 -65.10 -6.32 35.30
N ARG A 9 -64.14 -7.09 35.87
CA ARG A 9 -62.97 -7.87 35.31
C ARG A 9 -61.57 -7.25 35.49
N GLU A 10 -60.48 -7.96 35.86
CA GLU A 10 -60.14 -9.29 36.41
C GLU A 10 -58.63 -9.23 36.78
N PRO A 11 -58.09 -10.04 37.71
CA PRO A 11 -56.68 -9.99 38.13
C PRO A 11 -55.72 -10.73 37.19
N ALA A 12 -54.52 -10.18 36.99
CA ALA A 12 -53.49 -10.71 36.11
C ALA A 12 -52.84 -12.01 36.64
N ALA A 13 -52.64 -12.98 35.73
CA ALA A 13 -51.99 -14.27 35.95
C ALA A 13 -50.48 -14.14 36.25
N PRO A 14 -49.86 -15.11 36.97
CA PRO A 14 -48.45 -15.04 37.35
C PRO A 14 -47.53 -15.30 36.15
N ARG A 15 -46.37 -14.62 36.13
CA ARG A 15 -45.32 -14.77 35.12
C ARG A 15 -44.68 -16.17 35.21
N PRO A 16 -44.38 -16.85 34.09
CA PRO A 16 -43.53 -18.03 34.11
C PRO A 16 -42.08 -17.60 34.42
N GLY A 17 -41.40 -18.38 35.26
CA GLY A 17 -40.00 -18.20 35.63
C GLY A 17 -39.03 -18.42 34.45
N PRO A 18 -37.75 -18.07 34.61
CA PRO A 18 -36.77 -18.16 33.54
C PRO A 18 -36.54 -19.63 33.15
N THR A 19 -36.72 -19.93 31.87
CA THR A 19 -36.30 -21.17 31.23
C THR A 19 -34.77 -21.26 31.29
N GLU A 20 -34.24 -22.36 31.83
CA GLU A 20 -32.80 -22.65 31.81
C GLU A 20 -32.31 -22.73 30.35
N PRO A 21 -31.19 -22.07 30.00
CA PRO A 21 -30.58 -22.26 28.68
C PRO A 21 -29.94 -23.65 28.61
N GLY A 22 -30.38 -24.44 27.63
CA GLY A 22 -29.73 -25.69 27.23
C GLY A 22 -28.28 -25.47 26.77
N PRO A 23 -27.46 -26.53 26.71
CA PRO A 23 -26.02 -26.40 26.58
C PRO A 23 -25.65 -25.74 25.25
N ALA A 24 -24.85 -24.68 25.34
CA ALA A 24 -24.27 -24.01 24.20
C ALA A 24 -23.44 -25.01 23.38
N VAL A 25 -23.78 -25.14 22.10
CA VAL A 25 -22.91 -25.76 21.10
C VAL A 25 -21.62 -24.95 21.10
N SER A 26 -20.52 -25.58 21.53
CA SER A 26 -19.20 -24.97 21.59
C SER A 26 -18.68 -24.68 20.18
N GLY A 27 -19.02 -23.51 19.63
CA GLY A 27 -18.27 -22.94 18.52
C GLY A 27 -16.85 -22.67 19.01
N ARG A 28 -15.85 -23.35 18.43
CA ARG A 28 -14.44 -22.97 18.62
C ARG A 28 -14.31 -21.50 18.25
N ALA A 29 -13.90 -20.66 19.18
CA ALA A 29 -13.54 -19.28 18.87
C ALA A 29 -12.43 -19.30 17.81
N GLU A 30 -12.68 -18.72 16.63
CA GLU A 30 -11.66 -18.57 15.59
C GLU A 30 -10.47 -17.76 16.14
N SER A 31 -9.24 -18.19 15.89
CA SER A 31 -8.05 -17.41 16.28
C SER A 31 -7.99 -16.11 15.47
N GLY A 32 -7.31 -15.08 16.00
CA GLY A 32 -7.12 -13.82 15.26
C GLY A 32 -6.47 -14.02 13.90
N THR A 33 -5.56 -15.00 13.78
CA THR A 33 -4.94 -15.40 12.51
C THR A 33 -5.96 -16.01 11.55
N SER A 34 -6.82 -16.93 12.01
CA SER A 34 -7.87 -17.52 11.17
C SER A 34 -8.79 -16.45 10.60
N GLN A 35 -9.27 -15.52 11.43
CA GLN A 35 -10.12 -14.40 11.00
C GLN A 35 -9.41 -13.50 9.99
N TRP A 36 -8.12 -13.24 10.17
CA TRP A 36 -7.33 -12.43 9.23
C TRP A 36 -7.22 -13.10 7.85
N TYR A 37 -6.85 -14.39 7.80
CA TYR A 37 -6.79 -15.14 6.55
C TYR A 37 -8.17 -15.26 5.88
N ARG A 38 -9.23 -15.48 6.67
CA ARG A 38 -10.61 -15.52 6.15
C ARG A 38 -11.02 -14.18 5.56
N HIS A 39 -10.75 -13.08 6.27
CA HIS A 39 -11.05 -11.73 5.78
C HIS A 39 -10.31 -11.43 4.49
N PHE A 40 -9.00 -11.69 4.45
CA PHE A 40 -8.21 -11.49 3.23
C PHE A 40 -8.75 -12.33 2.07
N GLY A 41 -9.08 -13.60 2.30
CA GLY A 41 -9.60 -14.48 1.25
C GLY A 41 -11.02 -14.15 0.76
N ALA A 42 -11.88 -13.66 1.66
CA ALA A 42 -13.29 -13.38 1.36
C ALA A 42 -13.57 -11.92 0.94
N VAL A 43 -12.67 -10.98 1.28
CA VAL A 43 -12.89 -9.53 1.10
C VAL A 43 -11.80 -8.89 0.24
N ASP A 44 -10.52 -9.08 0.59
CA ASP A 44 -9.42 -8.33 -0.05
C ASP A 44 -8.96 -8.94 -1.38
N ALA A 45 -8.82 -10.27 -1.42
CA ALA A 45 -8.32 -11.01 -2.57
C ALA A 45 -9.32 -11.10 -3.75
N PRO A 46 -10.64 -11.26 -3.54
CA PRO A 46 -11.61 -11.34 -4.62
C PRO A 46 -11.54 -10.15 -5.58
N GLY A 47 -11.74 -10.44 -6.88
CA GLY A 47 -11.59 -9.45 -7.96
C GLY A 47 -10.13 -9.16 -8.36
N ASN A 48 -9.16 -9.55 -7.54
CA ASN A 48 -7.73 -9.34 -7.82
C ASN A 48 -6.95 -10.64 -8.00
N SER A 49 -7.25 -11.69 -7.21
CA SER A 49 -6.68 -13.03 -7.36
C SER A 49 -7.63 -14.10 -6.85
N ALA A 50 -8.10 -14.97 -7.74
CA ALA A 50 -8.94 -16.10 -7.36
C ALA A 50 -8.11 -17.14 -6.60
N CYS A 51 -6.85 -17.33 -7.01
CA CYS A 51 -5.92 -18.25 -6.35
C CYS A 51 -5.67 -17.86 -4.88
N TYR A 52 -5.33 -16.60 -4.61
CA TYR A 52 -5.07 -16.15 -3.24
C TYR A 52 -6.35 -16.12 -2.39
N ALA A 53 -7.51 -15.85 -2.99
CA ALA A 53 -8.80 -15.97 -2.31
C ALA A 53 -9.04 -17.41 -1.83
N GLU A 54 -8.91 -18.39 -2.73
CA GLU A 54 -9.08 -19.81 -2.41
C GLU A 54 -8.07 -20.28 -1.34
N TRP A 55 -6.77 -20.00 -1.54
CA TRP A 55 -5.73 -20.42 -0.61
C TRP A 55 -5.96 -19.84 0.78
N SER A 56 -6.31 -18.56 0.89
CA SER A 56 -6.47 -17.90 2.19
C SER A 56 -7.70 -18.40 2.95
N VAL A 57 -8.81 -18.68 2.26
CA VAL A 57 -9.96 -19.34 2.90
C VAL A 57 -9.61 -20.76 3.34
N GLY A 58 -8.91 -21.53 2.49
CA GLY A 58 -8.45 -22.87 2.84
C GLY A 58 -7.56 -22.89 4.08
N ILE A 59 -6.62 -21.94 4.20
CA ILE A 59 -5.75 -21.77 5.39
C ILE A 59 -6.59 -21.41 6.62
N ALA A 60 -7.58 -20.53 6.49
CA ALA A 60 -8.42 -20.11 7.60
C ALA A 60 -9.23 -21.28 8.21
N ASP A 61 -9.54 -22.29 7.39
CA ASP A 61 -10.26 -23.51 7.77
C ASP A 61 -9.32 -24.67 8.18
N ASP A 62 -8.00 -24.43 8.30
CA ASP A 62 -6.98 -25.44 8.57
C ASP A 62 -6.31 -25.25 9.95
N PRO A 63 -6.81 -25.92 11.01
CA PRO A 63 -6.32 -25.70 12.37
C PRO A 63 -4.85 -26.08 12.57
N GLU A 64 -4.34 -27.06 11.82
CA GLU A 64 -2.94 -27.49 11.97
C GLU A 64 -2.00 -26.48 11.31
N LEU A 65 -2.32 -26.01 10.10
CA LEU A 65 -1.52 -24.97 9.46
C LEU A 65 -1.54 -23.67 10.24
N LEU A 66 -2.71 -23.27 10.76
CA LEU A 66 -2.84 -22.08 11.63
C LEU A 66 -1.97 -22.18 12.88
N ARG A 67 -1.90 -23.36 13.52
CA ARG A 67 -1.02 -23.57 14.68
C ARG A 67 0.44 -23.30 14.35
N ARG A 68 0.90 -23.68 13.15
CA ARG A 68 2.29 -23.41 12.71
C ARG A 68 2.50 -21.93 12.37
N ILE A 69 1.53 -21.28 11.73
CA ILE A 69 1.58 -19.83 11.46
C ILE A 69 1.61 -19.03 12.77
N ASP A 70 0.88 -19.48 13.79
CA ASP A 70 0.83 -18.84 15.11
C ASP A 70 2.14 -18.93 15.90
N GLU A 71 3.11 -19.74 15.47
CA GLU A 71 4.48 -19.76 16.01
C GLU A 71 5.31 -18.56 15.54
N TRP A 72 4.94 -17.92 14.43
CA TRP A 72 5.62 -16.71 13.95
C TRP A 72 5.23 -15.48 14.79
N PRO A 73 6.09 -14.46 14.88
CA PRO A 73 5.72 -13.15 15.42
C PRO A 73 4.48 -12.59 14.69
N HIS A 74 3.61 -11.87 15.41
CA HIS A 74 2.33 -11.40 14.86
C HIS A 74 2.49 -10.62 13.52
N ASN A 75 3.49 -9.74 13.43
CA ASN A 75 3.79 -8.96 12.22
C ASN A 75 4.23 -9.81 11.01
N LYS A 76 4.55 -11.09 11.21
CA LYS A 76 4.95 -12.06 10.19
C LYS A 76 3.83 -13.01 9.76
N ARG A 77 2.63 -12.90 10.34
CA ARG A 77 1.46 -13.74 10.02
C ARG A 77 0.61 -13.20 8.86
N GLN A 78 1.08 -12.17 8.18
CA GLN A 78 0.36 -11.55 7.06
C GLN A 78 0.13 -12.58 5.94
N PRO A 79 -1.10 -12.74 5.42
CA PRO A 79 -1.38 -13.68 4.33
C PRO A 79 -0.44 -13.47 3.14
N LEU A 80 -0.32 -12.24 2.65
CA LEU A 80 0.54 -11.91 1.51
C LEU A 80 2.01 -12.29 1.70
N LEU A 81 2.55 -12.19 2.91
CA LEU A 81 3.95 -12.54 3.16
C LEU A 81 4.18 -14.04 3.00
N MET A 82 3.28 -14.86 3.56
CA MET A 82 3.36 -16.32 3.46
C MET A 82 3.11 -16.80 2.02
N LEU A 83 2.07 -16.26 1.36
CA LEU A 83 1.74 -16.65 -0.02
C LEU A 83 2.88 -16.27 -0.98
N ALA A 84 3.47 -15.09 -0.82
CA ALA A 84 4.65 -14.68 -1.59
C ALA A 84 5.87 -15.55 -1.27
N ALA A 85 6.11 -15.92 -0.01
CA ALA A 85 7.19 -16.83 0.36
C ALA A 85 7.05 -18.21 -0.30
N ALA A 86 5.85 -18.78 -0.32
CA ALA A 86 5.60 -20.05 -1.00
C ALA A 86 5.78 -19.92 -2.52
N ARG A 87 5.28 -18.85 -3.14
CA ARG A 87 5.48 -18.55 -4.57
C ARG A 87 6.94 -18.33 -4.93
N PHE A 88 7.71 -17.67 -4.07
CA PHE A 88 9.15 -17.47 -4.22
C PHE A 88 9.90 -18.81 -4.25
N LEU A 89 9.45 -19.79 -3.46
CA LEU A 89 9.99 -21.15 -3.44
C LEU A 89 9.43 -22.06 -4.56
N GLY A 90 8.60 -21.53 -5.45
CA GLY A 90 8.11 -22.24 -6.64
C GLY A 90 6.76 -22.94 -6.49
N ALA A 91 5.98 -22.64 -5.45
CA ALA A 91 4.59 -23.13 -5.34
C ALA A 91 3.82 -22.78 -6.62
N GLN A 92 3.18 -23.74 -7.27
CA GLN A 92 2.42 -23.51 -8.51
C GLN A 92 1.03 -22.92 -8.21
N ILE A 93 0.39 -22.31 -9.21
CA ILE A 93 -1.02 -21.93 -9.09
C ILE A 93 -1.82 -23.22 -9.18
N SER A 94 -2.47 -23.60 -8.10
CA SER A 94 -3.15 -24.90 -7.95
C SER A 94 -4.31 -24.77 -6.96
N PRO A 95 -5.23 -25.75 -6.92
CA PRO A 95 -6.20 -25.86 -5.84
C PRO A 95 -5.53 -25.91 -4.46
N TYR A 96 -6.26 -25.49 -3.42
CA TYR A 96 -5.74 -25.42 -2.05
C TYR A 96 -5.10 -26.73 -1.54
N PRO A 97 -5.67 -27.95 -1.77
CA PRO A 97 -5.05 -29.18 -1.28
C PRO A 97 -3.62 -29.41 -1.79
N ASP A 98 -3.35 -29.08 -3.05
CA ASP A 98 -2.01 -29.21 -3.66
C ASP A 98 -1.05 -28.16 -3.09
N PHE A 99 -1.54 -26.93 -2.90
CA PHE A 99 -0.77 -25.87 -2.25
C PHE A 99 -0.44 -26.21 -0.79
N ARG A 100 -1.39 -26.78 -0.05
CA ARG A 100 -1.18 -27.24 1.32
C ARG A 100 -0.15 -28.37 1.38
N ALA A 101 -0.16 -29.30 0.42
CA ALA A 101 0.87 -30.33 0.30
C ALA A 101 2.26 -29.74 0.03
N PHE A 102 2.35 -28.69 -0.80
CA PHE A 102 3.59 -27.93 -0.99
C PHE A 102 4.06 -27.30 0.33
N LEU A 103 3.16 -26.65 1.09
CA LEU A 103 3.50 -26.05 2.38
C LEU A 103 3.99 -27.10 3.38
N ASP A 104 3.41 -28.30 3.41
CA ASP A 104 3.88 -29.39 4.28
C ASP A 104 5.30 -29.84 3.88
N ALA A 105 5.60 -29.93 2.59
CA ALA A 105 6.92 -30.33 2.10
C ALA A 105 8.02 -29.26 2.29
N HIS A 106 7.63 -27.98 2.31
CA HIS A 106 8.57 -26.84 2.29
C HIS A 106 8.43 -25.91 3.52
N TRP A 107 7.80 -26.36 4.60
CA TRP A 107 7.43 -25.51 5.73
C TRP A 107 8.61 -24.75 6.35
N GLU A 108 9.75 -25.41 6.54
CA GLU A 108 10.95 -24.81 7.13
C GLU A 108 11.52 -23.70 6.24
N ASP A 109 11.55 -23.92 4.93
CA ASP A 109 12.01 -22.94 3.96
C ASP A 109 11.04 -21.74 3.86
N VAL A 110 9.73 -22.01 3.82
CA VAL A 110 8.70 -20.95 3.84
C VAL A 110 8.85 -20.11 5.12
N SER A 111 8.96 -20.76 6.27
CA SER A 111 9.14 -20.09 7.57
C SER A 111 10.40 -19.23 7.58
N ARG A 112 11.52 -19.73 7.07
CA ARG A 112 12.77 -18.97 6.95
C ARG A 112 12.57 -17.71 6.11
N ILE A 113 11.96 -17.82 4.93
CA ILE A 113 11.68 -16.66 4.06
C ILE A 113 10.76 -15.66 4.79
N VAL A 114 9.65 -16.11 5.37
CA VAL A 114 8.71 -15.26 6.13
C VAL A 114 9.43 -14.50 7.25
N LEU A 115 10.29 -15.17 8.02
CA LEU A 115 11.00 -14.54 9.14
C LEU A 115 12.04 -13.52 8.66
N THR A 116 12.72 -13.77 7.54
CA THR A 116 13.78 -12.88 7.02
C THR A 116 13.31 -11.76 6.09
N ARG A 117 12.19 -11.92 5.39
CA ARG A 117 11.67 -10.96 4.40
C ARG A 117 10.48 -10.17 4.95
N ALA A 118 10.16 -9.06 4.32
CA ALA A 118 8.95 -8.29 4.57
C ALA A 118 8.20 -8.05 3.25
N THR A 119 6.91 -7.76 3.36
CA THR A 119 6.12 -7.25 2.25
C THR A 119 6.67 -5.87 1.86
N GLN A 120 7.30 -5.78 0.69
CA GLN A 120 7.97 -4.55 0.20
C GLN A 120 7.50 -4.24 -1.22
N THR A 121 6.20 -3.99 -1.37
CA THR A 121 5.58 -3.73 -2.68
C THR A 121 6.11 -2.42 -3.28
N ASN A 122 7.09 -2.49 -4.19
CA ASN A 122 7.61 -1.34 -4.91
C ASN A 122 6.77 -1.05 -6.16
N GLU A 123 5.59 -0.45 -5.97
CA GLU A 123 4.60 -0.20 -7.04
C GLU A 123 4.91 1.08 -7.83
N ALA A 124 5.65 0.93 -8.94
CA ALA A 124 5.98 2.01 -9.89
C ALA A 124 4.74 2.75 -10.44
N GLY A 125 3.56 2.12 -10.46
CA GLY A 125 2.30 2.75 -10.85
C GLY A 125 1.96 4.00 -10.05
N ARG A 126 2.39 4.09 -8.79
CA ARG A 126 2.17 5.27 -7.94
C ARG A 126 2.84 6.53 -8.46
N CYS A 127 3.83 6.42 -9.34
CA CYS A 127 4.36 7.58 -10.04
C CYS A 127 3.29 8.32 -10.84
N ALA A 128 2.22 7.66 -11.32
CA ALA A 128 1.12 8.32 -12.03
C ALA A 128 0.32 9.26 -11.14
N THR A 129 0.22 8.98 -9.83
CA THR A 129 -0.49 9.86 -8.91
C THR A 129 0.40 11.00 -8.41
N LEU A 130 1.72 10.80 -8.40
CA LEU A 130 2.69 11.80 -7.96
C LEU A 130 3.08 12.80 -9.07
N LEU A 131 3.11 12.36 -10.34
CA LEU A 131 3.63 13.15 -11.46
C LEU A 131 3.00 14.54 -11.59
N PRO A 132 1.67 14.75 -11.50
CA PRO A 132 1.11 16.10 -11.64
C PRO A 132 1.63 17.07 -10.56
N SER A 133 1.78 16.61 -9.32
CA SER A 133 2.34 17.43 -8.24
C SER A 133 3.83 17.71 -8.46
N LEU A 134 4.61 16.70 -8.85
CA LEU A 134 6.04 16.85 -9.16
C LEU A 134 6.27 17.86 -10.30
N ALA A 135 5.44 17.79 -11.35
CA ALA A 135 5.54 18.69 -12.47
C ALA A 135 5.14 20.13 -12.12
N GLN A 136 4.10 20.32 -11.29
CA GLN A 136 3.76 21.65 -10.76
C GLN A 136 4.90 22.25 -9.94
N ILE A 137 5.56 21.46 -9.09
CA ILE A 137 6.71 21.88 -8.30
C ILE A 137 7.86 22.33 -9.22
N ALA A 138 8.22 21.51 -10.21
CA ALA A 138 9.27 21.83 -11.17
C ALA A 138 8.96 23.11 -11.97
N ALA A 139 7.72 23.24 -12.44
CA ALA A 139 7.27 24.40 -13.22
C ALA A 139 7.27 25.68 -12.40
N ALA A 140 6.77 25.64 -11.16
CA ALA A 140 6.72 26.80 -10.27
C ALA A 140 8.11 27.28 -9.86
N GLY A 141 9.05 26.36 -9.63
CA GLY A 141 10.41 26.70 -9.21
C GLY A 141 11.40 26.94 -10.35
N GLY A 142 11.06 26.60 -11.60
CA GLY A 142 11.90 26.80 -12.78
C GLY A 142 13.23 26.04 -12.75
N ARG A 143 13.31 24.95 -11.99
CA ARG A 143 14.53 24.16 -11.71
C ARG A 143 14.22 22.66 -11.75
N PRO A 144 15.22 21.80 -12.04
CA PRO A 144 15.02 20.35 -12.00
C PRO A 144 14.77 19.85 -10.58
N LEU A 145 14.24 18.63 -10.48
CA LEU A 145 13.92 17.97 -9.22
C LEU A 145 15.11 17.17 -8.69
N ALA A 146 15.27 17.20 -7.37
CA ALA A 146 16.03 16.24 -6.58
C ALA A 146 15.04 15.41 -5.75
N LEU A 147 14.93 14.12 -6.04
CA LEU A 147 13.92 13.25 -5.44
C LEU A 147 14.50 12.41 -4.30
N LEU A 148 13.90 12.48 -3.13
CA LEU A 148 14.21 11.61 -1.98
C LEU A 148 12.97 10.79 -1.61
N GLU A 149 13.02 9.47 -1.77
CA GLU A 149 11.95 8.57 -1.32
C GLU A 149 12.26 7.99 0.06
N VAL A 150 11.34 8.10 1.02
CA VAL A 150 11.41 7.31 2.27
C VAL A 150 10.47 6.10 2.17
N GLY A 151 10.97 4.91 2.50
CA GLY A 151 10.31 3.64 2.19
C GLY A 151 10.52 3.18 0.75
N ALA A 152 11.73 3.38 0.21
CA ALA A 152 12.00 3.27 -1.22
C ALA A 152 11.98 1.83 -1.76
N SER A 153 12.09 0.80 -0.92
CA SER A 153 12.27 -0.59 -1.34
C SER A 153 13.44 -0.73 -2.35
N ALA A 154 13.16 -0.99 -3.63
CA ALA A 154 14.13 -1.05 -4.72
C ALA A 154 14.32 0.29 -5.49
N GLY A 155 13.69 1.37 -5.02
CA GLY A 155 13.80 2.71 -5.58
C GLY A 155 13.03 2.92 -6.89
N LEU A 156 12.08 2.06 -7.24
CA LEU A 156 11.40 2.15 -8.54
C LEU A 156 10.52 3.42 -8.68
N ASN A 157 10.12 4.08 -7.60
CA ASN A 157 9.35 5.33 -7.71
C ASN A 157 10.23 6.57 -7.92
N LEU A 158 11.56 6.43 -7.93
CA LEU A 158 12.54 7.51 -8.13
C LEU A 158 12.79 7.85 -9.62
N PHE A 159 12.02 7.26 -10.53
CA PHE A 159 12.18 7.40 -11.98
C PHE A 159 10.93 7.95 -12.71
N PRO A 160 10.14 8.89 -12.14
CA PRO A 160 8.91 9.34 -12.77
C PRO A 160 9.16 9.97 -14.15
N GLU A 161 10.32 10.56 -14.39
CA GLU A 161 10.69 11.14 -15.68
C GLU A 161 11.11 10.11 -16.74
N ARG A 162 11.26 8.84 -16.35
CA ARG A 162 11.66 7.74 -17.25
C ARG A 162 10.55 6.74 -17.53
N TYR A 163 9.34 7.02 -17.05
CA TYR A 163 8.16 6.20 -17.30
C TYR A 163 7.20 6.88 -18.27
N GLY A 164 6.45 6.06 -19.00
CA GLY A 164 5.35 6.53 -19.83
C GLY A 164 4.07 6.63 -19.01
N TYR A 165 3.16 7.50 -19.43
CA TYR A 165 1.89 7.73 -18.72
C TYR A 165 0.72 7.79 -19.71
N GLU A 166 -0.39 7.18 -19.31
CA GLU A 166 -1.67 7.28 -19.99
C GLU A 166 -2.74 7.73 -18.99
N TYR A 167 -3.16 8.99 -19.08
CA TYR A 167 -4.19 9.56 -18.22
C TYR A 167 -5.53 9.58 -18.93
N ASP A 168 -6.47 8.76 -18.46
CA ASP A 168 -7.80 8.62 -19.03
C ASP A 168 -8.81 9.47 -18.25
N ALA A 169 -9.30 10.55 -18.85
CA ALA A 169 -10.31 11.42 -18.25
C ALA A 169 -11.75 11.00 -18.58
N GLY A 170 -11.95 9.97 -19.42
CA GLY A 170 -13.22 9.60 -20.03
C GLY A 170 -13.38 10.13 -21.46
N PRO A 171 -13.54 11.44 -21.70
CA PRO A 171 -13.72 11.98 -23.05
C PRO A 171 -12.39 12.17 -23.81
N GLY A 172 -11.25 11.94 -23.16
CA GLY A 172 -9.93 12.12 -23.75
C GLY A 172 -8.83 11.39 -22.99
N LEU A 173 -7.79 11.02 -23.73
CA LEU A 173 -6.62 10.31 -23.23
C LEU A 173 -5.38 11.18 -23.45
N THR A 174 -4.68 11.49 -22.36
CA THR A 174 -3.40 12.21 -22.42
C THR A 174 -2.24 11.23 -22.30
N ARG A 175 -1.28 11.32 -23.22
CA ARG A 175 -0.08 10.47 -23.23
C ARG A 175 1.17 11.31 -22.99
N LEU A 176 2.05 10.81 -22.12
CA LEU A 176 3.37 11.40 -21.88
C LEU A 176 4.41 10.30 -21.99
N ASP A 177 5.44 10.54 -22.79
CA ASP A 177 6.54 9.61 -23.01
C ASP A 177 7.87 10.23 -22.57
N PRO A 178 8.81 9.44 -22.01
CA PRO A 178 10.16 9.90 -21.73
C PRO A 178 10.89 10.34 -23.00
N ALA A 179 11.46 11.55 -22.97
CA ALA A 179 12.18 12.09 -24.11
C ALA A 179 13.39 11.21 -24.46
N GLY A 180 13.52 10.83 -25.73
CA GLY A 180 14.65 10.06 -26.25
C GLY A 180 14.64 8.57 -25.90
N ALA A 181 13.60 8.06 -25.22
CA ALA A 181 13.47 6.64 -24.94
C ALA A 181 12.79 5.90 -26.11
N ALA A 182 13.26 4.69 -26.42
CA ALA A 182 12.61 3.85 -27.42
C ALA A 182 11.26 3.35 -26.90
N PRO A 183 10.17 3.37 -27.71
CA PRO A 183 8.90 2.79 -27.31
C PRO A 183 9.05 1.35 -26.81
N GLY A 184 8.41 1.04 -25.69
CA GLY A 184 8.48 -0.29 -25.06
C GLY A 184 9.68 -0.52 -24.13
N SER A 185 10.67 0.39 -24.08
CA SER A 185 11.81 0.30 -23.16
C SER A 185 11.51 0.73 -21.72
N TYR A 186 10.33 1.30 -21.49
CA TYR A 186 9.84 1.78 -20.19
C TYR A 186 8.44 1.22 -19.90
N PRO A 187 8.02 1.16 -18.62
CA PRO A 187 6.64 0.87 -18.27
C PRO A 187 5.73 2.05 -18.66
N VAL A 188 4.52 1.74 -19.11
CA VAL A 188 3.46 2.73 -19.31
C VAL A 188 2.48 2.62 -18.14
N LEU A 189 2.26 3.73 -17.45
CA LEU A 189 1.47 3.83 -16.24
C LEU A 189 0.10 4.43 -16.58
N GLY A 190 -0.91 3.56 -16.71
CA GLY A 190 -2.30 3.96 -16.90
C GLY A 190 -2.93 4.44 -15.60
N CYS A 191 -3.63 5.58 -15.66
CA CYS A 191 -4.33 6.18 -14.52
C CYS A 191 -5.63 6.85 -14.97
N ALA A 192 -6.76 6.40 -14.42
CA ALA A 192 -8.03 7.10 -14.60
C ALA A 192 -8.01 8.42 -13.82
N VAL A 193 -8.39 9.52 -14.44
CA VAL A 193 -8.34 10.86 -13.84
C VAL A 193 -9.71 11.50 -13.74
N THR A 194 -9.98 12.16 -12.62
CA THR A 194 -11.19 12.95 -12.38
C THR A 194 -10.84 14.27 -11.70
N GLY A 195 -11.71 15.27 -11.86
CA GLY A 195 -11.45 16.63 -11.38
C GLY A 195 -10.47 17.41 -12.26
N PRO A 196 -10.05 18.62 -11.84
CA PRO A 196 -9.19 19.51 -12.61
C PRO A 196 -7.71 19.12 -12.49
N VAL A 197 -7.37 17.87 -12.86
CA VAL A 197 -6.00 17.36 -12.73
C VAL A 197 -5.03 18.23 -13.56
N PRO A 198 -3.97 18.80 -12.97
CA PRO A 198 -3.02 19.66 -13.65
C PRO A 198 -1.98 18.81 -14.41
N LEU A 199 -2.43 18.09 -15.43
CA LEU A 199 -1.57 17.24 -16.25
C LEU A 199 -0.49 18.09 -16.93
N PRO A 200 0.80 17.71 -16.83
CA PRO A 200 1.87 18.50 -17.42
C PRO A 200 1.97 18.27 -18.93
N ALA A 201 2.51 19.26 -19.65
CA ALA A 201 2.79 19.13 -21.08
C ALA A 201 4.02 18.26 -21.39
N ALA A 202 4.91 18.08 -20.42
CA ALA A 202 6.12 17.27 -20.52
C ALA A 202 6.51 16.71 -19.14
N LEU A 203 7.29 15.62 -19.11
CA LEU A 203 7.81 15.06 -17.87
C LEU A 203 8.84 16.03 -17.22
N PRO A 204 8.79 16.23 -15.89
CA PRO A 204 9.71 17.14 -15.21
C PRO A 204 11.14 16.54 -15.18
N PRO A 205 12.20 17.35 -15.36
CA PRO A 205 13.56 16.85 -15.28
C PRO A 205 13.94 16.48 -13.84
N VAL A 206 14.58 15.33 -13.67
CA VAL A 206 15.11 14.84 -12.39
C VAL A 206 16.63 14.67 -12.54
N VAL A 207 17.39 15.39 -11.72
CA VAL A 207 18.88 15.41 -11.78
C VAL A 207 19.54 14.69 -10.61
N TRP A 208 18.78 14.40 -9.56
CA TRP A 208 19.27 13.68 -8.40
C TRP A 208 18.18 12.80 -7.82
N ARG A 209 18.54 11.59 -7.36
CA ARG A 209 17.61 10.63 -6.80
C ARG A 209 18.26 9.81 -5.69
N ALA A 210 17.61 9.70 -4.56
CA ALA A 210 18.03 8.83 -3.47
C ALA A 210 16.83 8.25 -2.71
N GLY A 211 17.02 7.10 -2.07
CA GLY A 211 15.99 6.41 -1.32
C GLY A 211 16.49 5.89 0.01
N ILE A 212 15.59 5.82 0.99
CA ILE A 212 15.83 5.19 2.30
C ILE A 212 14.85 4.04 2.46
N ASP A 213 15.34 2.88 2.88
CA ASP A 213 14.51 1.77 3.29
C ASP A 213 15.18 1.00 4.43
N LEU A 214 14.42 0.32 5.27
CA LEU A 214 14.98 -0.54 6.32
C LEU A 214 15.74 -1.72 5.71
N ASN A 215 15.28 -2.23 4.57
CA ASN A 215 15.88 -3.32 3.84
C ASN A 215 15.84 -3.01 2.33
N PRO A 216 16.71 -2.11 1.82
CA PRO A 216 16.72 -1.78 0.41
C PRO A 216 16.97 -3.02 -0.45
N LEU A 217 16.20 -3.20 -1.52
CA LEU A 217 16.31 -4.34 -2.42
C LEU A 217 17.19 -3.96 -3.62
N ASP A 218 18.22 -4.77 -3.91
CA ASP A 218 19.10 -4.49 -5.05
C ASP A 218 18.53 -5.09 -6.32
N VAL A 219 18.09 -4.25 -7.26
CA VAL A 219 17.58 -4.70 -8.56
C VAL A 219 18.59 -5.50 -9.39
N ARG A 220 19.89 -5.46 -9.07
CA ARG A 220 20.93 -6.27 -9.71
C ARG A 220 21.09 -7.65 -9.08
N ASN A 221 20.58 -7.83 -7.86
CA ASN A 221 20.54 -9.12 -7.18
C ASN A 221 19.35 -9.96 -7.70
N PRO A 222 19.58 -11.13 -8.32
CA PRO A 222 18.50 -11.97 -8.84
C PRO A 222 17.51 -12.42 -7.76
N ASP A 223 17.95 -12.63 -6.51
CA ASP A 223 17.07 -13.06 -5.43
C ASP A 223 16.11 -11.95 -5.00
N ASP A 224 16.57 -10.69 -4.99
CA ASP A 224 15.71 -9.54 -4.68
C ASP A 224 14.70 -9.27 -5.80
N VAL A 225 15.11 -9.45 -7.05
CA VAL A 225 14.19 -9.40 -8.20
C VAL A 225 13.14 -10.51 -8.12
N ALA A 226 13.55 -11.74 -7.84
CA ALA A 226 12.62 -12.85 -7.66
C ALA A 226 11.67 -12.61 -6.48
N TRP A 227 12.13 -11.99 -5.39
CA TRP A 227 11.27 -11.59 -4.27
C TRP A 227 10.24 -10.53 -4.69
N LEU A 228 10.67 -9.48 -5.40
CA LEU A 228 9.76 -8.46 -5.95
C LEU A 228 8.71 -9.09 -6.89
N GLU A 229 9.11 -10.04 -7.74
CA GLU A 229 8.18 -10.74 -8.63
C GLU A 229 7.20 -11.65 -7.86
N ALA A 230 7.63 -12.28 -6.77
CA ALA A 230 6.79 -13.13 -5.93
C ALA A 230 5.71 -12.34 -5.15
N LEU A 231 5.95 -11.05 -4.91
CA LEU A 231 4.98 -10.12 -4.32
C LEU A 231 3.87 -9.70 -5.32
N ILE A 232 4.04 -9.97 -6.61
CA ILE A 232 3.00 -9.75 -7.64
C ILE A 232 2.09 -10.96 -7.73
N TRP A 233 0.78 -10.69 -7.59
CA TRP A 233 -0.22 -11.74 -7.47
C TRP A 233 -0.33 -12.55 -8.77
N PRO A 234 -0.78 -13.82 -8.69
CA PRO A 234 -0.69 -14.76 -9.81
C PRO A 234 -1.30 -14.24 -11.12
N GLU A 235 -2.46 -13.59 -11.04
CA GLU A 235 -3.25 -13.11 -12.18
C GLU A 235 -2.84 -11.72 -12.68
N GLN A 236 -1.85 -11.08 -12.04
CA GLN A 236 -1.46 -9.70 -12.31
C GLN A 236 -0.26 -9.60 -13.26
N ASP A 237 -0.33 -10.27 -14.42
CA ASP A 237 0.73 -10.27 -15.43
C ASP A 237 1.11 -8.86 -15.89
N PHE A 238 0.13 -7.95 -16.00
CA PHE A 238 0.38 -6.56 -16.35
C PHE A 238 1.27 -5.83 -15.32
N ARG A 239 1.13 -6.15 -14.01
CA ARG A 239 2.01 -5.59 -12.96
C ARG A 239 3.38 -6.24 -12.99
N ARG A 240 3.47 -7.53 -13.34
CA ARG A 240 4.75 -8.24 -13.50
C ARG A 240 5.56 -7.65 -14.65
N GLU A 241 4.93 -7.38 -15.78
CA GLU A 241 5.56 -6.70 -16.92
C GLU A 241 6.00 -5.28 -16.55
N ARG A 242 5.12 -4.51 -15.88
CA ARG A 242 5.47 -3.17 -15.36
C ARG A 242 6.70 -3.21 -14.46
N LEU A 243 6.74 -4.15 -13.51
CA LEU A 243 7.86 -4.34 -12.59
C LEU A 243 9.16 -4.62 -13.35
N ARG A 244 9.14 -5.55 -14.30
CA ARG A 244 10.32 -5.91 -15.10
C ARG A 244 10.88 -4.73 -15.88
N ARG A 245 10.02 -3.92 -16.48
CA ARG A 245 10.44 -2.69 -17.18
C ARG A 245 10.97 -1.62 -16.23
N ALA A 246 10.32 -1.43 -15.09
CA ALA A 246 10.80 -0.51 -14.05
C ALA A 246 12.19 -0.92 -13.53
N ILE A 247 12.41 -2.22 -13.31
CA ILE A 247 13.71 -2.81 -12.95
C ILE A 247 14.75 -2.55 -14.04
N ALA A 248 14.39 -2.71 -15.32
CA ALA A 248 15.31 -2.42 -16.42
C ALA A 248 15.75 -0.94 -16.43
N VAL A 249 14.82 -0.01 -16.20
CA VAL A 249 15.11 1.42 -16.06
C VAL A 249 16.05 1.69 -14.87
N ALA A 250 15.74 1.12 -13.69
CA ALA A 250 16.55 1.30 -12.49
C ALA A 250 17.95 0.66 -12.62
N ARG A 251 18.10 -0.45 -13.33
CA ARG A 251 19.41 -1.08 -13.60
C ARG A 251 20.30 -0.23 -14.49
N ALA A 252 19.73 0.53 -15.42
CA ALA A 252 20.48 1.38 -16.33
C ALA A 252 21.10 2.60 -15.63
N ASP A 253 20.47 3.09 -14.56
CA ASP A 253 20.96 4.21 -13.74
C ASP A 253 20.52 4.01 -12.28
N PRO A 254 21.22 3.16 -11.51
CA PRO A 254 20.80 2.79 -10.15
C PRO A 254 20.71 3.99 -9.21
N PRO A 255 19.62 4.12 -8.41
CA PRO A 255 19.51 5.19 -7.45
C PRO A 255 20.44 4.94 -6.25
N LEU A 256 20.80 6.00 -5.52
CA LEU A 256 21.44 5.85 -4.22
C LEU A 256 20.41 5.34 -3.20
N LEU A 257 20.52 4.09 -2.77
CA LEU A 257 19.68 3.53 -1.71
C LEU A 257 20.47 3.38 -0.40
N VAL A 258 19.93 3.93 0.68
CA VAL A 258 20.53 3.90 2.02
C VAL A 258 19.69 3.03 2.93
N ALA A 259 20.33 2.03 3.54
CA ALA A 259 19.69 1.21 4.57
C ALA A 259 19.56 1.97 5.90
N GLY A 260 18.36 1.98 6.47
CA GLY A 260 18.12 2.51 7.82
C GLY A 260 16.70 3.01 8.05
N ASP A 261 16.43 3.40 9.30
CA ASP A 261 15.17 4.04 9.66
C ASP A 261 15.07 5.41 9.00
N LEU A 262 13.89 5.72 8.46
CA LEU A 262 13.64 7.00 7.80
C LEU A 262 13.86 8.19 8.75
N ASN A 263 13.49 8.09 10.03
CA ASN A 263 13.66 9.19 11.00
C ASN A 263 15.14 9.46 11.29
N ASP A 264 15.99 8.45 11.15
CA ASP A 264 17.42 8.56 11.46
C ASP A 264 18.26 9.00 10.26
N ARG A 265 17.77 8.76 9.03
CA ARG A 265 18.58 8.92 7.81
C ARG A 265 18.17 10.08 6.92
N PHE A 266 16.90 10.52 6.96
CA PHE A 266 16.38 11.37 5.90
C PHE A 266 16.99 12.77 5.86
N LEU A 267 17.34 13.37 7.01
CA LEU A 267 17.95 14.70 7.05
C LEU A 267 19.37 14.69 6.43
N ASP A 268 20.19 13.70 6.79
CA ASP A 268 21.54 13.55 6.26
C ASP A 268 21.56 13.29 4.76
N LEU A 269 20.58 12.51 4.27
CA LEU A 269 20.46 12.24 2.83
C LEU A 269 19.87 13.43 2.08
N ALA A 270 18.91 14.16 2.66
CA ALA A 270 18.35 15.38 2.10
C ALA A 270 19.42 16.46 1.90
N ALA A 271 20.38 16.57 2.83
CA ALA A 271 21.48 17.53 2.75
C ALA A 271 22.44 17.27 1.56
N GLN A 272 22.38 16.10 0.93
CA GLN A 272 23.19 15.76 -0.26
C GLN A 272 22.55 16.20 -1.57
N ALA A 273 21.30 16.67 -1.54
CA ALA A 273 20.62 17.15 -2.74
C ALA A 273 21.35 18.38 -3.33
N PRO A 274 21.52 18.45 -4.67
CA PRO A 274 22.15 19.60 -5.32
C PRO A 274 21.40 20.91 -5.04
N SER A 275 22.14 21.98 -4.73
CA SER A 275 21.57 23.29 -4.40
C SER A 275 20.85 23.98 -5.58
N ASP A 276 21.17 23.58 -6.80
CA ASP A 276 20.54 24.05 -8.05
C ASP A 276 19.29 23.24 -8.44
N ALA A 277 18.91 22.24 -7.64
CA ALA A 277 17.68 21.46 -7.79
C ALA A 277 16.66 21.75 -6.69
N ILE A 278 15.39 21.44 -6.94
CA ILE A 278 14.31 21.51 -5.96
C ILE A 278 14.21 20.16 -5.26
N LEU A 279 14.51 20.12 -3.96
CA LEU A 279 14.35 18.92 -3.16
C LEU A 279 12.86 18.61 -2.96
N VAL A 280 12.45 17.40 -3.35
CA VAL A 280 11.16 16.81 -3.02
C VAL A 280 11.40 15.53 -2.23
N VAL A 281 11.00 15.54 -0.96
CA VAL A 281 10.90 14.33 -0.15
C VAL A 281 9.51 13.73 -0.35
N PHE A 282 9.42 12.47 -0.70
CA PHE A 282 8.13 11.82 -0.89
C PHE A 282 8.10 10.39 -0.34
N HIS A 283 6.89 9.88 -0.16
CA HIS A 283 6.66 8.50 0.19
C HIS A 283 5.27 8.03 -0.24
N SER A 284 5.13 6.71 -0.40
CA SER A 284 3.82 6.11 -0.61
C SER A 284 3.68 4.75 0.05
N ALA A 285 2.70 4.64 0.94
CA ALA A 285 2.40 3.45 1.75
C ALA A 285 3.52 3.03 2.71
N VAL A 286 4.30 3.96 3.27
CA VAL A 286 5.37 3.63 4.23
C VAL A 286 4.98 3.98 5.67
N LEU A 287 4.22 5.04 5.88
CA LEU A 287 3.96 5.53 7.24
C LEU A 287 3.07 4.57 8.05
N ALA A 288 2.35 3.66 7.39
CA ALA A 288 1.61 2.58 8.05
C ALA A 288 2.50 1.62 8.85
N TYR A 289 3.81 1.56 8.54
CA TYR A 289 4.78 0.73 9.27
C TYR A 289 5.39 1.42 10.50
N LEU A 290 5.16 2.73 10.64
CA LEU A 290 5.59 3.48 11.81
C LEU A 290 4.50 3.48 12.87
N ASP A 291 4.90 3.42 14.15
CA ASP A 291 3.99 3.76 15.24
C ASP A 291 3.64 5.26 15.24
N ALA A 292 2.65 5.66 16.04
CA ALA A 292 2.17 7.04 16.09
C ALA A 292 3.29 8.04 16.45
N ALA A 293 4.13 7.69 17.43
CA ALA A 293 5.22 8.58 17.86
C ALA A 293 6.28 8.76 16.77
N ALA A 294 6.64 7.70 16.05
CA ALA A 294 7.56 7.75 14.92
C ALA A 294 6.98 8.54 13.74
N ARG A 295 5.67 8.44 13.46
CA ARG A 295 5.01 9.29 12.46
C ARG A 295 5.07 10.77 12.85
N ASP A 296 4.79 11.10 14.11
CA ASP A 296 4.79 12.49 14.57
C ASP A 296 6.19 13.10 14.55
N ARG A 297 7.22 12.32 14.91
CA ARG A 297 8.63 12.73 14.75
C ARG A 297 8.96 13.05 13.30
N PHE A 298 8.60 12.16 12.37
CA PHE A 298 8.85 12.36 10.94
C PHE A 298 8.15 13.63 10.42
N ARG A 299 6.87 13.80 10.75
CA ARG A 299 6.08 14.98 10.37
C ARG A 299 6.69 16.29 10.90
N ALA A 300 7.08 16.31 12.17
CA ALA A 300 7.69 17.49 12.79
C ALA A 300 9.07 17.83 12.20
N ALA A 301 9.83 16.81 11.77
CA ALA A 301 11.12 17.00 11.13
C ALA A 301 10.95 17.47 9.67
N MET A 302 9.99 16.93 8.91
CA MET A 302 9.63 17.40 7.58
C MET A 302 9.12 18.84 7.57
N ALA A 303 8.27 19.22 8.52
CA ALA A 303 7.78 20.59 8.65
C ALA A 303 8.92 21.59 8.87
N ARG A 304 9.91 21.24 9.71
CA ARG A 304 11.12 22.05 9.92
C ARG A 304 11.97 22.14 8.66
N LEU A 305 12.27 21.02 8.02
CA LEU A 305 13.07 20.99 6.79
C LEU A 305 12.44 21.84 5.69
N ALA A 306 11.11 21.78 5.53
CA ALA A 306 10.39 22.59 4.55
C ALA A 306 10.50 24.10 4.83
N VAL A 307 10.46 24.52 6.09
CA VAL A 307 10.67 25.92 6.48
C VAL A 307 12.11 26.36 6.23
N ASP A 308 13.08 25.52 6.61
CA ASP A 308 14.51 25.88 6.57
C ASP A 308 15.09 25.90 5.15
N THR A 309 14.60 25.02 4.27
CA THR A 309 15.19 24.78 2.94
C THR A 309 14.26 25.10 1.78
N GLY A 310 12.96 25.28 2.05
CA GLY A 310 11.94 25.37 1.00
C GLY A 310 11.69 24.04 0.28
N CYS A 311 12.11 22.90 0.83
CA CYS A 311 11.83 21.59 0.23
C CYS A 311 10.32 21.33 0.17
N HIS A 312 9.91 20.50 -0.78
CA HIS A 312 8.53 20.01 -0.86
C HIS A 312 8.41 18.61 -0.28
N TRP A 313 7.29 18.35 0.40
CA TRP A 313 6.94 17.06 0.95
C TRP A 313 5.67 16.52 0.30
N LEU A 314 5.75 15.37 -0.35
CA LEU A 314 4.59 14.65 -0.90
C LEU A 314 4.32 13.36 -0.12
N SER A 315 3.14 13.25 0.47
CA SER A 315 2.70 12.06 1.23
C SER A 315 1.52 11.40 0.53
N ASN A 316 1.68 10.16 0.04
CA ASN A 316 0.60 9.40 -0.59
C ASN A 316 0.26 8.14 0.22
N GLU A 317 -0.64 8.27 1.18
CA GLU A 317 -0.86 7.26 2.23
C GLU A 317 -2.31 6.82 2.33
N GLY A 318 -2.53 5.59 2.81
CA GLY A 318 -3.87 5.04 3.03
C GLY A 318 -4.62 5.70 4.18
N HIS A 319 -5.95 5.58 4.16
CA HIS A 319 -6.84 6.19 5.15
C HIS A 319 -6.46 5.95 6.63
N THR A 320 -5.91 4.77 6.98
CA THR A 320 -5.49 4.42 8.35
C THR A 320 -4.24 5.15 8.86
N VAL A 321 -3.49 5.80 7.97
CA VAL A 321 -2.37 6.68 8.34
C VAL A 321 -2.85 8.11 8.53
N ILE A 322 -3.90 8.49 7.80
CA ILE A 322 -4.52 9.81 7.84
C ILE A 322 -5.30 9.96 9.15
N LEU A 323 -6.08 8.95 9.51
CA LEU A 323 -6.73 8.83 10.81
C LEU A 323 -5.74 8.30 11.85
N GLN A 324 -5.63 8.98 12.98
CA GLN A 324 -4.82 8.55 14.13
C GLN A 324 -5.64 7.67 15.07
N ALA A 325 -4.94 6.90 15.92
CA ALA A 325 -5.57 5.97 16.87
C ALA A 325 -6.42 6.67 17.94
N ASP A 326 -6.22 7.96 18.17
CA ASP A 326 -7.02 8.80 19.08
C ASP A 326 -8.27 9.40 18.41
N GLY A 327 -8.55 9.03 17.16
CA GLY A 327 -9.66 9.54 16.36
C GLY A 327 -9.40 10.91 15.72
N SER A 328 -8.23 11.51 15.93
CA SER A 328 -7.83 12.72 15.21
C SER A 328 -7.47 12.39 13.77
N SER A 329 -7.73 13.32 12.85
CA SER A 329 -7.28 13.21 11.46
C SER A 329 -6.18 14.23 11.20
N VAL A 330 -5.17 13.85 10.41
CA VAL A 330 -4.24 14.85 9.85
C VAL A 330 -4.90 15.77 8.84
N VAL A 331 -6.12 15.43 8.39
CA VAL A 331 -6.97 16.25 7.55
C VAL A 331 -8.41 16.20 8.11
N PRO A 332 -8.78 17.11 9.04
CA PRO A 332 -10.06 17.06 9.75
C PRO A 332 -11.31 17.18 8.85
N GLU A 333 -11.15 17.66 7.62
CA GLU A 333 -12.26 18.03 6.72
C GLU A 333 -12.64 16.95 5.70
N MET A 334 -11.96 15.78 5.69
CA MET A 334 -12.19 14.74 4.68
C MET A 334 -13.13 13.63 5.19
N ASP A 335 -14.11 13.25 4.36
CA ASP A 335 -15.06 12.17 4.65
C ASP A 335 -14.38 10.78 4.62
N ASP A 336 -14.47 10.05 5.72
CA ASP A 336 -13.91 8.71 5.91
C ASP A 336 -14.46 7.70 4.89
N GLU A 337 -15.73 7.79 4.52
CA GLU A 337 -16.32 6.86 3.54
C GLU A 337 -15.68 7.03 2.17
N ARG A 338 -15.32 8.26 1.80
CA ARG A 338 -14.68 8.60 0.53
C ARG A 338 -13.23 8.10 0.44
N LEU A 339 -12.55 7.95 1.58
CA LEU A 339 -11.16 7.47 1.65
C LEU A 339 -11.03 5.95 1.83
N ARG A 340 -12.12 5.23 2.11
CA ARG A 340 -12.07 3.77 2.33
C ARG A 340 -11.49 3.06 1.12
N GLY A 341 -10.41 2.30 1.33
CA GLY A 341 -9.69 1.58 0.26
C GLY A 341 -8.93 2.48 -0.73
N ARG A 342 -8.86 3.79 -0.45
CA ARG A 342 -8.15 4.80 -1.24
C ARG A 342 -7.00 5.40 -0.43
N PHE A 343 -6.14 6.10 -1.14
CA PHE A 343 -5.04 6.87 -0.58
C PHE A 343 -5.35 8.36 -0.70
N LEU A 344 -4.71 9.17 0.15
CA LEU A 344 -4.76 10.62 0.09
C LEU A 344 -3.36 11.15 -0.20
N LEU A 345 -3.24 11.93 -1.26
CA LEU A 345 -2.04 12.67 -1.62
C LEU A 345 -2.07 14.04 -0.95
N LEU A 346 -1.06 14.29 -0.12
CA LEU A 346 -0.82 15.58 0.54
C LEU A 346 0.44 16.24 -0.03
N HIS A 347 0.40 17.56 -0.17
CA HIS A 347 1.55 18.41 -0.44
C HIS A 347 1.78 19.35 0.73
N ASN A 348 2.92 19.23 1.41
CA ASN A 348 3.25 20.00 2.61
C ASN A 348 2.11 19.96 3.65
N GLY A 349 1.50 18.79 3.84
CA GLY A 349 0.38 18.55 4.76
C GLY A 349 -1.00 18.97 4.23
N LYS A 350 -1.10 19.57 3.04
CA LYS A 350 -2.39 19.98 2.45
C LYS A 350 -2.91 18.91 1.47
N PRO A 351 -4.19 18.53 1.54
CA PRO A 351 -4.79 17.62 0.55
C PRO A 351 -4.70 18.16 -0.87
N VAL A 352 -4.33 17.28 -1.80
CA VAL A 352 -4.23 17.59 -3.23
C VAL A 352 -5.09 16.65 -4.07
N ALA A 353 -5.09 15.36 -3.74
CA ALA A 353 -5.84 14.38 -4.52
C ALA A 353 -6.18 13.11 -3.73
N ILE A 354 -7.28 12.45 -4.11
CA ILE A 354 -7.61 11.09 -3.68
C ILE A 354 -7.10 10.12 -4.73
N THR A 355 -6.29 9.15 -4.33
CA THR A 355 -5.53 8.31 -5.25
C THR A 355 -5.88 6.83 -5.08
N GLY A 356 -5.68 6.04 -6.13
CA GLY A 356 -5.72 4.59 -6.06
C GLY A 356 -4.41 4.05 -5.44
N PRO A 357 -4.47 3.01 -4.59
CA PRO A 357 -3.29 2.48 -3.89
C PRO A 357 -2.17 1.95 -4.80
N HIS A 358 -2.46 1.71 -6.08
CA HIS A 358 -1.52 1.22 -7.09
C HIS A 358 -1.33 2.20 -8.27
N GLY A 359 -1.80 3.44 -8.12
CA GLY A 359 -1.72 4.47 -9.15
C GLY A 359 -2.76 4.35 -10.27
N GLN A 360 -3.76 3.47 -10.10
CA GLN A 360 -4.79 3.21 -11.11
C GLN A 360 -5.81 4.35 -11.27
N SER A 361 -5.91 5.23 -10.28
CA SER A 361 -6.83 6.37 -10.32
C SER A 361 -6.30 7.58 -9.55
N LEU A 362 -6.70 8.77 -9.99
CA LEU A 362 -6.34 10.06 -9.42
C LEU A 362 -7.52 11.03 -9.53
N GLU A 363 -8.07 11.43 -8.39
CA GLU A 363 -9.12 12.45 -8.29
C GLU A 363 -8.54 13.70 -7.66
N TRP A 364 -8.45 14.79 -8.43
CA TRP A 364 -7.89 16.06 -7.95
C TRP A 364 -8.93 16.87 -7.16
N LEU A 365 -8.50 17.48 -6.05
CA LEU A 365 -9.36 18.18 -5.09
C LEU A 365 -9.45 19.69 -5.30
#